data_AF-A0A328S179-F1
#
_entry.id   AF-A0A328S179-F1
#
_cell.length_a   1.000
_cell.length_b   1.000
_cell.length_c   1.000
_cell.angle_alpha   90.00
_cell.angle_beta   90.00
_cell.angle_gamma   90.00
#
_symmetry.space_group_name_H-M   'P 1'
#
loop_
_entity.id
_entity.type
_entity.pdbx_description
1 polymer ?
#
loop_
_entity_poly.entity_id
_entity_poly.type
_entity_poly.pdbx_seq_one_letter_code
_entity_poly.pdbx_strand_id
1 'polypeptide(L)'
;ESQAEEYGVMMCVENMPLLERLLYTNIEALYDDVANEIHSGITLDVGHGHNNGFNVDEMLDSKNIHHIHLSDNDGSYDMHDALGTHNIDFKRLFELLEKRNYDDICVIEVYTMHQILKSIDYLKEIKVL
;
A
#
# COMPACT_ATOMS: atom_id res chain seq x y z
N GLU A 1 24.27 -1.56 11.81
CA GLU A 1 23.69 -2.37 10.73
C GLU A 1 22.53 -3.15 11.32
N SER A 2 21.39 -3.17 10.63
CA SER A 2 20.22 -3.94 11.07
C SER A 2 20.44 -5.43 10.80
N GLN A 3 19.74 -6.33 11.50
CA GLN A 3 19.81 -7.77 11.19
C GLN A 3 19.43 -8.05 9.73
N ALA A 4 18.51 -7.27 9.15
CA ALA A 4 18.11 -7.41 7.75
C ALA A 4 19.29 -7.16 6.79
N GLU A 5 20.11 -6.14 7.05
CA GLU A 5 21.31 -5.83 6.28
C GLU A 5 22.34 -6.98 6.36
N GLU A 6 22.55 -7.57 7.54
CA GLU A 6 23.46 -8.70 7.72
C GLU A 6 23.05 -9.93 6.88
N TYR A 7 21.74 -10.13 6.68
CA TYR A 7 21.19 -11.21 5.86
C TYR A 7 21.00 -10.82 4.38
N GLY A 8 21.32 -9.59 3.97
CA GLY A 8 21.14 -9.12 2.60
C GLY A 8 19.68 -9.02 2.16
N VAL A 9 18.77 -8.78 3.10
CA VAL A 9 17.33 -8.59 2.85
C VAL A 9 16.90 -7.17 3.22
N MET A 10 15.88 -6.65 2.55
CA MET A 10 15.27 -5.39 2.92
C MET A 10 14.08 -5.66 3.85
N MET A 11 14.10 -5.07 5.04
CA MET A 11 12.91 -5.00 5.89
C MET A 11 12.06 -3.83 5.43
N CYS A 12 10.75 -4.05 5.24
CA CYS A 12 9.79 -2.99 4.97
C CYS A 12 8.75 -2.95 6.09
N VAL A 13 8.47 -1.77 6.63
CA VAL A 13 7.42 -1.58 7.65
C VAL A 13 6.14 -1.13 6.96
N GLU A 14 5.03 -1.73 7.35
CA GLU A 14 3.71 -1.48 6.76
C GLU A 14 2.91 -0.44 7.56
N ASN A 15 2.17 0.44 6.87
CA ASN A 15 1.16 1.29 7.52
C ASN A 15 -0.06 0.44 7.90
N MET A 16 -0.66 0.70 9.06
CA MET A 16 -1.70 -0.16 9.65
C MET A 16 -3.10 0.46 9.53
N PRO A 17 -4.19 -0.33 9.56
CA PRO A 17 -5.56 0.20 9.49
C PRO A 17 -5.95 0.94 10.77
N LEU A 18 -7.04 1.71 10.71
CA LEU A 18 -7.51 2.55 11.81
C LEU A 18 -8.13 1.71 12.95
N LEU A 19 -7.26 1.08 13.75
CA LEU A 19 -7.63 0.26 14.89
C LEU A 19 -6.95 0.77 16.16
N GLU A 20 -7.70 0.79 17.26
CA GLU A 20 -7.15 1.13 18.57
C GLU A 20 -5.95 0.20 18.88
N ARG A 21 -4.80 0.79 19.24
CA ARG A 21 -3.52 0.15 19.63
C ARG A 21 -2.59 -0.28 18.50
N LEU A 22 -2.93 -0.06 17.24
CA LEU A 22 -1.95 -0.20 16.16
C LEU A 22 -1.11 1.08 16.06
N LEU A 23 0.20 0.90 15.81
CA LEU A 23 1.09 2.00 15.41
C LEU A 23 0.93 2.24 13.91
N TYR A 24 1.38 3.41 13.45
CA TYR A 24 1.46 3.73 12.01
C TYR A 24 0.10 3.70 11.27
N THR A 25 -0.97 4.06 11.98
CA THR A 25 -2.27 4.40 11.38
C THR A 25 -2.25 5.78 10.72
N ASN A 26 -1.41 6.70 11.23
CA ASN A 26 -0.99 7.87 10.47
C ASN A 26 0.23 7.51 9.61
N ILE A 27 0.06 7.53 8.29
CA ILE A 27 1.12 7.15 7.34
C ILE A 27 2.30 8.14 7.35
N GLU A 28 2.06 9.42 7.62
CA GLU A 28 3.11 10.43 7.69
C GLU A 28 4.09 10.14 8.83
N ALA A 29 3.58 9.67 9.98
CA ALA A 29 4.41 9.29 11.12
C ALA A 29 5.31 8.09 10.80
N LEU A 30 4.82 7.14 10.00
CA LEU A 30 5.66 6.04 9.50
C LEU A 30 6.76 6.57 8.59
N TYR A 31 6.45 7.51 7.70
CA TYR A 31 7.42 8.07 6.77
C TYR A 31 8.53 8.82 7.49
N ASP A 32 8.17 9.62 8.49
CA ASP A 32 9.12 10.36 9.32
C ASP A 32 10.03 9.40 10.10
N ASP A 33 9.46 8.37 10.73
CA ASP A 33 10.25 7.37 11.48
C ASP A 33 11.17 6.59 10.54
N VAL A 34 10.71 6.15 9.37
CA VAL A 34 11.55 5.45 8.38
C VAL A 34 12.65 6.34 7.83
N ALA A 35 12.40 7.64 7.64
CA ALA A 35 13.41 8.56 7.13
C ALA A 35 14.53 8.87 8.15
N ASN A 36 14.23 8.83 9.46
CA ASN A 36 15.11 9.37 10.49
C ASN A 36 15.58 8.35 11.54
N GLU A 37 14.77 7.34 11.85
CA GLU A 37 14.94 6.48 13.03
C GLU A 37 15.01 4.97 12.67
N ILE A 38 14.23 4.54 11.67
CA ILE A 38 14.09 3.12 11.29
C ILE A 38 14.87 2.85 10.01
N HIS A 39 15.88 1.98 10.09
CA HIS A 39 16.61 1.48 8.93
C HIS A 39 15.79 0.42 8.16
N SER A 40 14.75 0.87 7.45
CA SER A 40 13.85 0.01 6.67
C SER A 40 13.36 0.71 5.39
N GLY A 41 12.73 -0.05 4.49
CA GLY A 41 11.80 0.45 3.49
C GLY A 41 10.38 0.57 4.05
N ILE A 42 9.43 0.91 3.18
CA ILE A 42 8.00 0.96 3.47
C ILE A 42 7.25 -0.04 2.59
N THR A 43 6.36 -0.80 3.22
CA THR A 43 5.24 -1.45 2.54
C THR A 43 4.06 -0.51 2.63
N LEU A 44 3.63 0.07 1.50
CA LEU A 44 2.41 0.86 1.47
C LEU A 44 1.22 -0.09 1.32
N ASP A 45 0.38 -0.19 2.33
CA ASP A 45 -0.95 -0.76 2.19
C ASP A 45 -1.96 0.33 1.84
N VAL A 46 -2.48 0.24 0.62
CA VAL A 46 -3.44 1.21 0.05
C VAL A 46 -4.80 1.10 0.73
N GLY A 47 -5.23 -0.10 1.11
CA GLY A 47 -6.48 -0.34 1.81
C GLY A 47 -6.46 0.33 3.19
N HIS A 48 -5.39 0.12 3.94
CA HIS A 48 -5.16 0.78 5.24
C HIS A 48 -5.10 2.29 5.07
N GLY A 49 -4.39 2.82 4.06
CA GLY A 49 -4.34 4.25 3.78
C GLY A 49 -5.75 4.85 3.60
N HIS A 50 -6.60 4.20 2.80
CA HIS A 50 -7.96 4.66 2.56
C HIS A 50 -8.83 4.58 3.82
N ASN A 51 -8.69 3.50 4.62
CA ASN A 51 -9.38 3.38 5.91
C ASN A 51 -8.96 4.46 6.92
N ASN A 52 -7.73 4.97 6.83
CA ASN A 52 -7.24 6.08 7.62
C ASN A 52 -7.59 7.47 7.03
N GLY A 53 -8.29 7.52 5.90
CA GLY A 53 -8.76 8.76 5.28
C GLY A 53 -7.74 9.46 4.37
N PHE A 54 -6.62 8.82 4.04
CA PHE A 54 -5.67 9.32 3.07
C PHE A 54 -6.18 9.06 1.65
N ASN A 55 -5.90 9.99 0.74
CA ASN A 55 -6.07 9.76 -0.70
C ASN A 55 -4.77 9.23 -1.32
N VAL A 56 -4.86 8.69 -2.54
CA VAL A 56 -3.73 8.04 -3.22
C VAL A 56 -2.54 8.96 -3.51
N ASP A 57 -2.76 10.28 -3.61
CA ASP A 57 -1.66 11.24 -3.78
C ASP A 57 -0.86 11.36 -2.48
N GLU A 58 -1.54 11.51 -1.33
CA GLU A 58 -0.93 11.58 0.02
C GLU A 58 -0.21 10.26 0.38
N MET A 59 -0.84 9.11 0.05
CA MET A 59 -0.27 7.78 0.30
C MET A 59 1.04 7.51 -0.42
N LEU A 60 1.41 8.32 -1.41
CA LEU A 60 2.67 8.13 -2.12
C LEU A 60 3.72 9.15 -1.68
N ASP A 61 3.55 9.99 -0.68
CA ASP A 61 4.51 11.08 -0.43
C ASP A 61 5.96 10.64 -0.08
N SER A 62 6.17 9.38 0.32
CA SER A 62 7.50 8.82 0.51
C SER A 62 8.13 8.27 -0.78
N LYS A 63 9.46 8.44 -0.90
CA LYS A 63 10.28 7.80 -1.95
C LYS A 63 10.82 6.43 -1.54
N ASN A 64 10.68 6.05 -0.27
CA ASN A 64 11.24 4.82 0.30
C ASN A 64 10.21 3.68 0.35
N ILE A 65 9.21 3.75 -0.53
CA ILE A 65 8.21 2.71 -0.72
C ILE A 65 8.83 1.65 -1.62
N HIS A 66 8.89 0.41 -1.13
CA HIS A 66 9.53 -0.72 -1.81
C HIS A 66 8.60 -1.93 -1.96
N HIS A 67 7.40 -1.84 -1.40
CA HIS A 67 6.36 -2.84 -1.58
C HIS A 67 4.99 -2.18 -1.48
N ILE A 68 4.01 -2.66 -2.23
CA ILE A 68 2.65 -2.14 -2.18
C ILE A 68 1.66 -3.29 -2.04
N HIS A 69 0.80 -3.22 -1.04
CA HIS A 69 -0.37 -4.09 -0.91
C HIS A 69 -1.60 -3.39 -1.48
N LEU A 70 -2.37 -4.14 -2.28
CA LEU A 70 -3.55 -3.68 -2.98
C LEU A 70 -4.76 -4.46 -2.49
N SER A 71 -5.65 -3.74 -1.82
CA SER A 71 -6.96 -4.22 -1.41
C SER A 71 -7.95 -3.04 -1.44
N ASP A 72 -9.24 -3.30 -1.59
CA ASP A 72 -10.27 -2.26 -1.67
C ASP A 72 -11.15 -2.23 -0.42
N ASN A 73 -11.70 -1.05 -0.10
CA ASN A 73 -12.66 -0.87 0.99
C ASN A 73 -13.46 0.43 0.83
N ASP A 74 -14.54 0.58 1.59
CA ASP A 74 -15.39 1.78 1.60
C ASP A 74 -14.91 2.88 2.58
N GLY A 75 -13.74 2.70 3.18
CA GLY A 75 -13.13 3.59 4.17
C GLY A 75 -13.53 3.30 5.62
N SER A 76 -14.54 2.47 5.87
CA SER A 76 -15.02 2.20 7.24
C SER A 76 -14.21 1.16 8.01
N TYR A 77 -13.70 0.14 7.32
CA TYR A 77 -12.79 -0.87 7.86
C TYR A 77 -11.92 -1.46 6.76
N ASP A 78 -10.86 -2.16 7.15
CA ASP A 78 -10.00 -2.90 6.25
C ASP A 78 -10.68 -4.19 5.75
N MET A 79 -11.38 -4.07 4.61
CA MET A 79 -12.26 -5.15 4.09
C MET A 79 -11.51 -6.22 3.30
N HIS A 80 -10.34 -5.90 2.77
CA HIS A 80 -9.67 -6.69 1.75
C HIS A 80 -10.57 -7.13 0.58
N ASP A 81 -11.41 -6.22 0.09
CA ASP A 81 -12.26 -6.49 -1.07
C ASP A 81 -11.47 -6.47 -2.38
N ALA A 82 -12.06 -7.04 -3.43
CA ALA A 82 -11.45 -7.02 -4.76
C ALA A 82 -11.32 -5.58 -5.27
N LEU A 83 -10.26 -5.31 -6.02
CA LEU A 83 -9.99 -3.98 -6.57
C LEU A 83 -11.13 -3.53 -7.50
N GLY A 84 -11.56 -2.28 -7.37
CA GLY A 84 -12.66 -1.70 -8.13
C GLY A 84 -14.05 -2.05 -7.57
N THR A 85 -14.11 -2.62 -6.36
CA THR A 85 -15.39 -2.88 -5.67
C THR A 85 -15.94 -1.60 -5.07
N HIS A 86 -15.07 -0.72 -4.56
CA HIS A 86 -15.44 0.53 -3.91
C HIS A 86 -14.83 1.71 -4.68
N ASN A 87 -14.32 2.72 -3.96
CA ASN A 87 -14.01 4.04 -4.51
C ASN A 87 -12.55 4.48 -4.34
N ILE A 88 -11.63 3.56 -4.04
CA ILE A 88 -10.19 3.85 -4.11
C ILE A 88 -9.81 4.11 -5.57
N ASP A 89 -9.14 5.23 -5.85
CA ASP A 89 -8.73 5.61 -7.20
C ASP A 89 -7.43 4.90 -7.62
N PHE A 90 -7.53 3.60 -7.87
CA PHE A 90 -6.39 2.79 -8.32
C PHE A 90 -5.82 3.27 -9.65
N LYS A 91 -6.64 3.84 -10.53
CA LYS A 91 -6.13 4.41 -11.78
C LYS A 91 -5.16 5.55 -11.49
N ARG A 92 -5.53 6.48 -10.62
CA ARG A 92 -4.64 7.57 -10.18
C ARG A 92 -3.40 7.02 -9.47
N LEU A 93 -3.55 6.02 -8.60
CA LEU A 93 -2.42 5.35 -7.95
C LEU A 93 -1.39 4.87 -8.98
N PHE A 94 -1.80 4.08 -9.97
CA PHE A 94 -0.88 3.56 -10.99
C PHE A 94 -0.30 4.65 -11.90
N GLU A 95 -1.06 5.70 -12.24
CA GLU A 95 -0.51 6.87 -12.95
C GLU A 95 0.60 7.58 -12.15
N LEU A 96 0.47 7.63 -10.82
CA LEU A 96 1.49 8.20 -9.94
C LEU A 96 2.72 7.28 -9.84
N LEU A 97 2.52 5.98 -9.71
CA LEU A 97 3.61 4.99 -9.71
C LEU A 97 4.42 5.05 -11.01
N GLU A 98 3.75 5.13 -12.16
CA GLU A 98 4.42 5.30 -13.47
C GLU A 98 5.25 6.59 -13.50
N LYS A 99 4.68 7.73 -13.07
CA LYS A 99 5.41 9.02 -13.02
C LYS A 99 6.63 8.98 -12.10
N ARG A 100 6.62 8.12 -11.09
CA ARG A 100 7.72 7.94 -10.14
C ARG A 100 8.76 6.93 -10.63
N ASN A 101 8.52 6.26 -11.77
CA ASN A 101 9.29 5.10 -12.23
C ASN A 101 9.40 4.02 -11.15
N TYR A 102 8.30 3.76 -10.43
CA TYR A 102 8.24 2.67 -9.47
C TYR A 102 8.31 1.32 -10.21
N ASP A 103 9.31 0.49 -9.90
CA ASP A 103 9.59 -0.79 -10.54
C ASP A 103 9.60 -1.99 -9.57
N ASP A 104 9.25 -1.74 -8.31
CA ASP A 104 9.09 -2.76 -7.26
C ASP A 104 7.70 -3.46 -7.34
N ILE A 105 7.38 -4.28 -6.35
CA ILE A 105 6.25 -5.23 -6.41
C ILE A 105 4.98 -4.63 -5.81
N CYS A 106 3.88 -4.72 -6.57
CA CYS A 106 2.52 -4.60 -6.05
C CYS A 106 1.89 -6.00 -5.87
N VAL A 107 1.26 -6.25 -4.73
CA VAL A 107 0.59 -7.52 -4.39
C VAL A 107 -0.90 -7.28 -4.20
N ILE A 108 -1.74 -8.12 -4.80
CA ILE A 108 -3.18 -8.14 -4.51
C ILE A 108 -3.39 -8.94 -3.23
N GLU A 109 -3.83 -8.28 -2.16
CA GLU A 109 -4.04 -8.89 -0.85
C GLU A 109 -5.54 -8.99 -0.53
N VAL A 110 -6.12 -10.14 -0.87
CA VAL A 110 -7.56 -10.42 -0.71
C VAL A 110 -7.78 -11.86 -0.24
N TYR A 111 -8.95 -12.16 0.33
CA TYR A 111 -9.19 -13.44 1.00
C TYR A 111 -9.41 -14.64 0.07
N THR A 112 -9.83 -14.41 -1.18
CA THR A 112 -10.26 -15.51 -2.06
C THR A 112 -9.69 -15.40 -3.46
N MET A 113 -9.51 -16.56 -4.12
CA MET A 113 -9.11 -16.60 -5.53
C MET A 113 -10.13 -15.91 -6.45
N HIS A 114 -11.41 -15.94 -6.12
CA HIS A 114 -12.43 -15.21 -6.88
C HIS A 114 -12.20 -13.70 -6.82
N GLN A 115 -11.85 -13.16 -5.65
CA GLN A 115 -11.49 -11.74 -5.51
C GLN A 115 -10.20 -11.41 -6.27
N ILE A 116 -9.19 -12.29 -6.26
CA ILE A 116 -7.96 -12.11 -7.05
C ILE A 116 -8.29 -11.97 -8.54
N LEU A 117 -9.12 -12.87 -9.10
CA LEU A 117 -9.50 -12.82 -10.51
C LEU A 117 -10.27 -11.53 -10.85
N LYS A 118 -11.20 -11.11 -9.99
CA LYS A 118 -11.90 -9.83 -10.15
C LYS A 118 -10.95 -8.64 -10.15
N SER A 119 -10.00 -8.61 -9.22
CA SER A 119 -8.98 -7.56 -9.16
C SER A 119 -8.16 -7.51 -10.45
N ILE A 120 -7.74 -8.66 -10.97
CA ILE A 120 -6.99 -8.74 -12.25
C ILE A 120 -7.84 -8.21 -13.41
N ASP A 121 -9.12 -8.58 -13.48
CA ASP A 121 -10.02 -8.11 -14.54
C ASP A 121 -10.23 -6.59 -14.47
N TYR A 122 -10.39 -6.04 -13.27
CA TYR A 122 -10.46 -4.59 -13.06
C TYR A 122 -9.16 -3.87 -13.49
N LEU A 123 -7.99 -4.40 -13.11
CA LEU A 123 -6.69 -3.82 -13.50
C LEU A 123 -6.50 -3.80 -15.03
N LYS A 124 -7.00 -4.83 -15.74
CA LYS A 124 -7.04 -4.82 -17.22
C LYS A 124 -8.01 -3.77 -17.78
N GLU A 125 -9.17 -3.59 -17.14
CA GLU A 125 -10.16 -2.57 -17.54
C GLU A 125 -9.58 -1.16 -17.47
N ILE A 126 -8.85 -0.85 -16.40
CA ILE A 126 -8.18 0.45 -16.23
C ILE A 126 -6.83 0.55 -16.98
N LYS A 127 -6.43 -0.51 -17.70
CA LYS A 127 -5.27 -0.60 -18.60
C LYS A 127 -3.91 -0.43 -17.89
N VAL A 128 -3.77 -1.01 -16.71
CA VAL A 128 -2.49 -1.05 -15.97
C VAL A 128 -1.80 -2.43 -16.04
N LEU A 129 -2.51 -3.43 -16.58
CA LEU A 129 -2.00 -4.74 -17.00
C LEU A 129 -2.19 -4.91 -18.51
#